data_AF-A0A2A9HEQ5-F1
#
_entry.id   AF-A0A2A9HEQ5-F1
#
_cell.length_a   1.000
_cell.length_b   1.000
_cell.length_c   1.000
_cell.angle_alpha   90.00
_cell.angle_beta   90.00
_cell.angle_gamma   90.00
#
_symmetry.space_group_name_H-M   'P 1'
#
loop_
_entity.id
_entity.type
_entity.pdbx_description
1 polymer ?
#
loop_
_entity_poly.entity_id
_entity_poly.type
_entity_poly.pdbx_seq_one_letter_code
_entity_poly.pdbx_strand_id
1 'polypeptide(L)'
;MPAPGALAWLDEPPAPADLAGALAAAGSATPADVDALLDALDAARAALEALAREAFTRAPVSRSTAAFHSALPDLRPFVLYRLPGLLREAGVYTAAELRALAVDAPPAWIAREATRQLAILAAVRAAVRRLEAGDLAPAEFPAAIRTAARQAAAVQPLPVSPIHPEDQR
;
A
#
# COMPACT_ATOMS: atom_id res chain seq x y z
N MET A 1 15.33 -5.98 15.00
CA MET A 1 14.15 -6.78 14.62
C MET A 1 13.32 -5.86 13.73
N PRO A 2 13.06 -6.23 12.46
CA PRO A 2 12.26 -5.39 11.58
C PRO A 2 10.90 -5.17 12.23
N ALA A 3 10.36 -3.96 12.17
CA ALA A 3 9.13 -3.57 12.88
C ALA A 3 8.00 -4.56 12.55
N PRO A 4 7.65 -5.49 13.46
CA PRO A 4 6.76 -6.61 13.14
C PRO A 4 5.33 -6.17 12.80
N GLY A 5 4.98 -4.91 13.12
CA GLY A 5 3.68 -4.34 12.82
C GLY A 5 3.42 -4.13 11.32
N ALA A 6 4.39 -3.63 10.55
CA ALA A 6 4.15 -3.27 9.15
C ALA A 6 3.89 -4.50 8.24
N LEU A 7 4.47 -5.65 8.58
CA LEU A 7 4.28 -6.92 7.88
C LEU A 7 2.94 -7.58 8.24
N ALA A 8 2.35 -7.25 9.39
CA ALA A 8 1.07 -7.80 9.83
C ALA A 8 -0.12 -7.20 9.07
N TRP A 9 0.06 -6.06 8.42
CA TRP A 9 -1.02 -5.34 7.71
C TRP A 9 -1.33 -5.90 6.33
N LEU A 10 -0.64 -6.96 5.90
CA LEU A 10 -0.86 -7.52 4.58
C LEU A 10 -2.32 -7.91 4.36
N ASP A 11 -3.06 -8.29 5.42
CA ASP A 11 -4.47 -8.69 5.31
C ASP A 11 -5.49 -7.60 5.64
N GLU A 12 -5.14 -6.56 6.38
CA GLU A 12 -6.04 -5.47 6.76
C GLU A 12 -5.27 -4.14 6.89
N PRO A 13 -5.82 -3.01 6.40
CA PRO A 13 -5.19 -1.72 6.59
C PRO A 13 -5.04 -1.38 8.08
N PRO A 14 -3.90 -0.81 8.49
CA PRO A 14 -3.70 -0.43 9.88
C PRO A 14 -4.65 0.69 10.31
N ALA A 15 -5.00 0.70 11.60
CA ALA A 15 -5.57 1.90 12.18
C ALA A 15 -4.53 3.04 12.16
N PRO A 16 -4.95 4.32 12.11
CA PRO A 16 -4.03 5.45 12.09
C PRO A 16 -3.03 5.46 13.27
N ALA A 17 -3.45 5.00 14.45
CA ALA A 17 -2.59 4.90 15.63
C ALA A 17 -1.48 3.85 15.47
N ASP A 18 -1.82 2.68 14.89
CA ASP A 18 -0.85 1.62 14.62
C ASP A 18 0.17 2.06 13.58
N LEU A 19 -0.29 2.76 12.54
CA LEU A 19 0.60 3.38 11.55
C LEU A 19 1.51 4.42 12.20
N ALA A 20 0.97 5.29 13.07
CA ALA A 20 1.77 6.29 13.78
C ALA A 20 2.86 5.64 14.66
N GLY A 21 2.55 4.54 15.33
CA GLY A 21 3.51 3.77 16.12
C GLY A 21 4.59 3.10 15.27
N ALA A 22 4.20 2.48 14.15
CA ALA A 22 5.15 1.88 13.21
C ALA A 22 6.07 2.93 12.57
N LEU A 23 5.56 4.12 12.25
CA LEU A 23 6.37 5.24 11.73
C LEU A 23 7.36 5.78 12.76
N ALA A 24 6.99 5.76 14.04
CA ALA A 24 7.92 6.10 15.12
C ALA A 24 9.05 5.05 15.21
N ALA A 25 8.71 3.76 15.21
CA ALA A 25 9.69 2.67 15.23
C ALA A 25 10.61 2.66 13.98
N ALA A 26 10.06 2.97 12.80
CA ALA A 26 10.84 3.13 11.57
C ALA A 26 11.87 4.26 11.65
N GLY A 27 11.67 5.23 12.56
CA GLY A 27 12.64 6.30 12.81
C GLY A 27 13.99 5.82 13.35
N SER A 28 14.04 4.62 13.93
CA SER A 28 15.26 3.98 14.44
C SER A 28 15.67 2.74 13.63
N ALA A 29 15.18 2.60 12.40
CA ALA A 29 15.49 1.46 11.55
C ALA A 29 16.98 1.39 11.19
N THR A 30 17.54 0.18 11.27
CA THR A 30 18.88 -0.11 10.74
C THR A 30 18.83 -0.27 9.21
N PRO A 31 19.97 -0.22 8.49
CA PRO A 31 19.99 -0.52 7.05
C PRO A 31 19.38 -1.88 6.71
N ALA A 32 19.62 -2.91 7.53
CA ALA A 32 19.02 -4.23 7.34
C ALA A 32 17.49 -4.21 7.54
N ASP A 33 16.97 -3.40 8.45
CA ASP A 33 15.52 -3.22 8.61
C ASP A 33 14.92 -2.48 7.40
N VAL A 34 15.65 -1.52 6.81
CA VAL A 34 15.26 -0.85 5.56
C VAL A 34 15.16 -1.85 4.41
N ASP A 35 16.18 -2.69 4.21
CA ASP A 35 16.16 -3.71 3.15
C ASP A 35 14.96 -4.67 3.32
N ALA A 36 14.71 -5.14 4.54
CA ALA A 36 13.56 -5.99 4.84
C ALA A 36 12.21 -5.30 4.55
N LEU A 37 12.08 -4.00 4.86
CA LEU A 37 10.89 -3.22 4.53
C LEU A 37 10.70 -3.06 3.02
N LEU A 38 11.78 -2.87 2.27
CA LEU A 38 11.74 -2.73 0.81
C LEU A 38 11.42 -4.06 0.12
N ASP A 39 11.95 -5.18 0.63
CA ASP A 39 11.60 -6.52 0.16
C ASP A 39 10.12 -6.82 0.42
N ALA A 40 9.62 -6.46 1.60
CA ALA A 40 8.21 -6.60 1.94
C ALA A 40 7.31 -5.73 1.07
N LEU A 41 7.72 -4.50 0.77
CA LEU A 41 7.00 -3.60 -0.13
C LEU A 41 6.89 -4.19 -1.53
N ASP A 42 7.98 -4.74 -2.05
CA ASP A 42 8.01 -5.38 -3.36
C ASP A 42 7.09 -6.61 -3.40
N ALA A 43 7.17 -7.47 -2.39
CA ALA A 43 6.31 -8.64 -2.24
C ALA A 43 4.82 -8.27 -2.14
N ALA A 44 4.49 -7.26 -1.33
CA ALA A 44 3.12 -6.78 -1.16
C ALA A 44 2.55 -6.24 -2.48
N ARG A 45 3.36 -5.47 -3.23
CA ARG A 45 2.96 -4.94 -4.53
C ARG A 45 2.77 -6.05 -5.55
N ALA A 46 3.71 -7.00 -5.63
CA ALA A 46 3.62 -8.14 -6.53
C ALA A 46 2.37 -8.99 -6.25
N ALA A 47 2.06 -9.26 -4.99
CA ALA A 47 0.86 -10.00 -4.60
C ALA A 47 -0.43 -9.26 -5.01
N LEU A 48 -0.47 -7.94 -4.84
CA LEU A 48 -1.61 -7.12 -5.22
C LEU A 48 -1.79 -7.07 -6.75
N GLU A 49 -0.71 -6.91 -7.51
CA GLU A 49 -0.74 -6.92 -8.98
C GLU A 49 -1.12 -8.31 -9.53
N ALA A 50 -0.68 -9.39 -8.88
CA ALA A 50 -1.09 -10.75 -9.22
C ALA A 50 -2.60 -10.96 -9.02
N LEU A 51 -3.13 -10.47 -7.89
CA LEU A 51 -4.56 -10.54 -7.59
C LEU A 51 -5.38 -9.74 -8.63
N ALA A 52 -4.93 -8.53 -8.98
CA ALA A 52 -5.57 -7.73 -10.03
C ALA A 52 -5.54 -8.43 -11.40
N ARG A 53 -4.43 -9.11 -11.73
CA ARG A 53 -4.30 -9.89 -12.96
C ARG A 53 -5.22 -11.11 -12.98
N GLU A 54 -5.32 -11.83 -11.86
CA GLU A 54 -6.23 -12.98 -11.72
C GLU A 54 -7.71 -12.56 -11.83
N ALA A 55 -8.09 -11.43 -11.22
CA ALA A 55 -9.43 -10.88 -11.38
C ALA A 55 -9.73 -10.51 -12.84
N PHE A 56 -8.74 -9.98 -13.57
CA PHE A 56 -8.88 -9.67 -14.99
C PHE A 56 -9.03 -10.93 -15.86
N THR A 57 -8.25 -11.99 -15.61
CA THR A 57 -8.34 -13.23 -16.40
C THR A 57 -9.67 -13.97 -16.22
N ARG A 58 -10.32 -13.82 -15.05
CA ARG A 58 -11.66 -14.38 -14.78
C ARG A 58 -12.79 -13.60 -15.44
N ALA A 59 -12.54 -12.40 -15.96
CA ALA A 59 -13.56 -11.56 -16.56
C ALA A 59 -14.08 -12.14 -17.88
N PRO A 60 -15.41 -12.19 -18.09
CA PRO A 60 -15.96 -12.55 -19.38
C PRO A 60 -15.69 -11.44 -20.39
N VAL A 61 -14.59 -11.55 -21.15
CA VAL A 61 -14.32 -10.65 -22.27
C VAL A 61 -15.24 -11.04 -23.42
N SER A 62 -16.31 -10.27 -23.64
CA SER A 62 -17.19 -10.46 -24.82
C SER A 62 -16.34 -10.37 -26.09
N ARG A 63 -16.40 -11.42 -26.94
CA ARG A 63 -15.75 -11.48 -28.26
C ARG A 63 -16.44 -10.58 -29.31
N SER A 64 -17.52 -9.88 -28.96
CA SER A 64 -18.27 -9.01 -29.86
C SER A 64 -18.27 -7.57 -29.34
N THR A 65 -17.66 -6.68 -30.12
CA THR A 65 -17.69 -5.22 -29.93
C THR A 65 -19.12 -4.66 -29.91
N ALA A 66 -20.08 -5.33 -30.57
CA ALA A 66 -21.47 -4.89 -30.66
C ALA A 66 -22.32 -5.25 -29.42
N ALA A 67 -22.04 -6.36 -28.74
CA ALA A 67 -22.66 -6.71 -27.46
C ALA A 67 -22.04 -5.93 -26.27
N PHE A 68 -20.87 -5.34 -26.49
CA PHE A 68 -20.14 -4.50 -25.52
C PHE A 68 -20.85 -3.17 -25.22
N HIS A 69 -21.70 -2.69 -26.13
CA HIS A 69 -22.41 -1.42 -26.00
C HIS A 69 -23.83 -1.55 -25.42
N SER A 70 -24.41 -2.77 -25.39
CA SER A 70 -25.81 -2.99 -24.97
C SER A 70 -25.99 -3.63 -23.60
N ALA A 71 -24.93 -4.17 -22.99
CA ALA A 71 -24.88 -4.55 -21.59
C ALA A 71 -23.64 -3.88 -21.00
N LEU A 72 -23.79 -3.04 -19.97
CA LEU A 72 -22.66 -2.51 -19.22
C LEU A 72 -21.80 -3.70 -18.77
N PRO A 73 -20.66 -3.97 -19.43
CA PRO A 73 -19.82 -5.08 -19.02
C PRO A 73 -19.34 -4.74 -17.62
N ASP A 74 -19.29 -5.75 -16.75
CA ASP A 74 -18.67 -5.60 -15.44
C ASP A 74 -17.33 -4.86 -15.58
N LEU A 75 -17.26 -3.65 -15.03
CA LEU A 75 -16.11 -2.75 -15.20
C LEU A 75 -15.00 -3.03 -14.19
N ARG A 76 -15.26 -3.88 -13.17
CA ARG A 76 -14.29 -4.22 -12.12
C ARG A 76 -12.96 -4.75 -12.69
N PRO A 77 -12.94 -5.66 -13.66
CA PRO A 77 -11.70 -6.16 -14.25
C PRO A 77 -10.85 -5.06 -14.89
N PHE A 78 -11.48 -4.11 -15.57
CA PHE A 78 -10.79 -3.02 -16.25
C PHE A 78 -10.14 -2.05 -15.27
N VAL A 79 -10.80 -1.74 -14.16
CA VAL A 79 -10.21 -0.85 -13.14
C VAL A 79 -9.05 -1.54 -12.42
N LEU A 80 -9.13 -2.85 -12.19
CA LEU A 80 -8.03 -3.65 -11.62
C LEU A 80 -6.84 -3.75 -12.57
N TYR A 81 -7.08 -3.91 -13.88
CA TYR A 81 -6.01 -3.87 -14.88
C TYR A 81 -5.23 -2.54 -14.84
N ARG A 82 -5.89 -1.43 -14.54
CA ARG A 82 -5.26 -0.11 -14.41
C ARG A 82 -4.52 0.10 -13.09
N LEU A 83 -4.57 -0.85 -12.15
CA LEU A 83 -4.01 -0.70 -10.81
C LEU A 83 -2.56 -0.21 -10.78
N PRO A 84 -1.60 -0.74 -11.57
CA PRO A 84 -0.23 -0.24 -11.53
C PRO A 84 -0.12 1.26 -11.87
N GLY A 85 -0.94 1.72 -12.83
CA GLY A 85 -1.03 3.14 -13.19
C GLY A 85 -1.68 3.97 -12.08
N LEU A 86 -2.75 3.46 -11.45
CA LEU A 86 -3.42 4.15 -10.35
C LEU A 86 -2.53 4.31 -9.11
N LEU A 87 -1.71 3.30 -8.80
CA LEU A 87 -0.72 3.39 -7.74
C LEU A 87 0.31 4.48 -8.03
N ARG A 88 0.81 4.54 -9.26
CA ARG A 88 1.74 5.59 -9.69
C ARG A 88 1.10 6.98 -9.63
N GLU A 89 -0.13 7.13 -10.11
CA GLU A 89 -0.89 8.40 -10.03
C GLU A 89 -1.13 8.85 -8.58
N ALA A 90 -1.22 7.90 -7.64
CA ALA A 90 -1.35 8.16 -6.21
C ALA A 90 -0.02 8.44 -5.50
N GLY A 91 1.12 8.43 -6.22
CA GLY A 91 2.44 8.66 -5.64
C GLY A 91 3.00 7.47 -4.87
N VAL A 92 2.57 6.24 -5.20
CA VAL A 92 3.07 5.02 -4.57
C VAL A 92 4.38 4.59 -5.23
N TYR A 93 5.48 4.74 -4.50
CA TYR A 93 6.79 4.30 -4.93
C TYR A 93 6.89 2.78 -5.03
N THR A 94 7.68 2.31 -5.99
CA THR A 94 8.18 0.94 -6.04
C THR A 94 9.36 0.77 -5.08
N ALA A 95 9.65 -0.47 -4.69
CA ALA A 95 10.84 -0.78 -3.91
C ALA A 95 12.13 -0.38 -4.65
N ALA A 96 12.16 -0.52 -5.98
CA ALA A 96 13.29 -0.08 -6.80
C ALA A 96 13.50 1.45 -6.76
N GLU A 97 12.42 2.23 -6.84
CA GLU A 97 12.50 3.69 -6.70
C GLU A 97 12.99 4.10 -5.31
N LEU A 98 12.51 3.46 -4.25
CA LEU A 98 12.99 3.73 -2.90
C LEU A 98 14.46 3.31 -2.71
N ARG A 99 14.90 2.19 -3.29
CA ARG A 99 16.32 1.79 -3.30
C ARG A 99 17.20 2.80 -4.02
N ALA A 100 16.73 3.37 -5.14
CA ALA A 100 17.44 4.43 -5.83
C ALA A 100 17.56 5.70 -4.98
N LEU A 101 16.49 6.08 -4.26
CA LEU A 101 16.50 7.23 -3.35
C LEU A 101 17.35 6.99 -2.09
N ALA A 102 17.52 5.74 -1.66
CA ALA A 102 18.30 5.39 -0.47
C ALA A 102 19.79 5.73 -0.58
N VAL A 103 20.30 6.01 -1.79
CA VAL A 103 21.68 6.50 -2.01
C VAL A 103 21.88 7.89 -1.39
N ASP A 104 20.86 8.75 -1.47
CA ASP A 104 20.96 10.17 -1.08
C ASP A 104 20.08 10.54 0.13
N ALA A 105 19.25 9.61 0.62
CA ALA A 105 18.28 9.86 1.68
C ALA A 105 18.65 9.18 3.02
N PRO A 106 18.29 9.77 4.17
CA PRO A 106 18.49 9.13 5.46
C PRO A 106 17.73 7.79 5.58
N PRO A 107 18.32 6.74 6.17
CA PRO A 107 17.65 5.44 6.36
C PRO A 107 16.31 5.53 7.09
N ALA A 108 16.22 6.40 8.10
CA ALA A 108 14.99 6.65 8.84
C ALA A 108 13.87 7.25 7.97
N TRP A 109 14.22 8.05 6.94
CA TRP A 109 13.24 8.56 5.99
C TRP A 109 12.75 7.44 5.07
N ILE A 110 13.66 6.64 4.52
CA ILE A 110 13.33 5.50 3.65
C ILE A 110 12.46 4.49 4.40
N ALA A 111 12.80 4.14 5.64
CA ALA A 111 12.02 3.21 6.46
C ALA A 111 10.60 3.71 6.71
N ARG A 112 10.44 5.00 7.02
CA ARG A 112 9.11 5.61 7.22
C ARG A 112 8.31 5.62 5.94
N GLU A 113 8.95 5.96 4.82
CA GLU A 113 8.27 5.98 3.52
C GLU A 113 7.85 4.57 3.11
N ALA A 114 8.74 3.58 3.18
CA ALA A 114 8.39 2.18 2.93
C ALA A 114 7.23 1.70 3.83
N THR A 115 7.22 2.09 5.11
CA THR A 115 6.13 1.79 6.04
C THR A 115 4.80 2.44 5.62
N ARG A 116 4.81 3.71 5.17
CA ARG A 116 3.60 4.35 4.62
C ARG A 116 3.11 3.62 3.38
N GLN A 117 4.01 3.27 2.46
CA GLN A 117 3.68 2.60 1.22
C GLN A 117 3.06 1.21 1.49
N LEU A 118 3.58 0.46 2.46
CA LEU A 118 2.98 -0.80 2.92
C LEU A 118 1.55 -0.60 3.45
N ALA A 119 1.30 0.43 4.26
CA ALA A 119 -0.04 0.75 4.74
C ALA A 119 -0.99 1.14 3.60
N ILE A 120 -0.52 1.88 2.59
CA ILE A 120 -1.29 2.20 1.39
C ILE A 120 -1.64 0.91 0.64
N LEU A 121 -0.68 0.02 0.39
CA LEU A 121 -0.94 -1.25 -0.32
C LEU A 121 -1.93 -2.14 0.43
N ALA A 122 -1.88 -2.18 1.76
CA ALA A 122 -2.87 -2.87 2.59
C ALA A 122 -4.29 -2.31 2.39
N ALA A 123 -4.44 -0.97 2.41
CA ALA A 123 -5.71 -0.31 2.15
C ALA A 123 -6.22 -0.54 0.72
N VAL A 124 -5.31 -0.54 -0.26
CA VAL A 124 -5.66 -0.85 -1.66
C VAL A 124 -6.10 -2.31 -1.80
N ARG A 125 -5.43 -3.26 -1.13
CA ARG A 125 -5.86 -4.67 -1.11
C ARG A 125 -7.27 -4.81 -0.53
N ALA A 126 -7.59 -4.12 0.55
CA ALA A 126 -8.95 -4.08 1.09
C ALA A 126 -9.96 -3.46 0.11
N ALA A 127 -9.58 -2.38 -0.60
CA ALA A 127 -10.42 -1.80 -1.64
C ALA A 127 -10.66 -2.77 -2.80
N VAL A 128 -9.66 -3.59 -3.18
CA VAL A 128 -9.85 -4.63 -4.20
C VAL A 128 -10.85 -5.69 -3.72
N ARG A 129 -10.71 -6.19 -2.49
CA ARG A 129 -11.67 -7.15 -1.92
C ARG A 129 -13.10 -6.60 -1.92
N ARG A 130 -13.28 -5.33 -1.53
CA ARG A 130 -14.59 -4.65 -1.59
C ARG A 130 -15.12 -4.51 -3.01
N LEU A 131 -14.26 -4.19 -3.98
CA LEU A 131 -14.62 -4.13 -5.39
C LEU A 131 -15.10 -5.51 -5.89
N GLU A 132 -14.39 -6.59 -5.55
CA GLU A 132 -14.77 -7.95 -5.91
C GLU A 132 -16.10 -8.38 -5.27
N ALA A 133 -16.32 -8.03 -4.00
CA ALA A 133 -17.56 -8.28 -3.28
C ALA A 133 -18.77 -7.46 -3.80
N GLY A 134 -18.51 -6.35 -4.50
CA GLY A 134 -19.55 -5.42 -4.97
C GLY A 134 -19.87 -4.27 -4.00
N ASP A 135 -19.10 -4.15 -2.92
CA ASP A 135 -19.24 -3.11 -1.88
C ASP A 135 -18.53 -1.78 -2.21
N LEU A 136 -17.93 -1.72 -3.40
CA LEU A 136 -17.25 -0.54 -3.95
C LEU A 136 -17.53 -0.47 -5.44
N ALA A 137 -18.02 0.67 -5.92
CA ALA A 137 -18.27 0.82 -7.34
C ALA A 137 -16.93 0.92 -8.12
N PRO A 138 -16.83 0.37 -9.34
CA PRO A 138 -15.62 0.50 -10.16
C PRO A 138 -15.18 1.95 -10.37
N ALA A 139 -16.12 2.88 -10.51
CA ALA A 139 -15.85 4.30 -10.67
C ALA A 139 -15.22 4.95 -9.41
N GLU A 140 -15.46 4.38 -8.24
CA GLU A 140 -14.96 4.88 -6.95
C GLU A 140 -13.57 4.33 -6.60
N PHE A 141 -13.17 3.22 -7.20
CA PHE A 141 -11.90 2.55 -6.91
C PHE A 141 -10.66 3.47 -7.05
N PRO A 142 -10.50 4.28 -8.11
CA PRO A 142 -9.40 5.26 -8.19
C PRO A 142 -9.42 6.31 -7.06
N ALA A 143 -10.60 6.72 -6.61
CA ALA A 143 -10.74 7.66 -5.50
C ALA A 143 -10.40 7.01 -4.15
N ALA A 144 -10.69 5.71 -3.98
CA ALA A 144 -10.30 4.94 -2.80
C ALA A 144 -8.77 4.87 -2.67
N ILE A 145 -8.05 4.58 -3.75
CA ILE A 145 -6.57 4.55 -3.76
C ILE A 145 -6.00 5.92 -3.37
N ARG A 146 -6.46 7.01 -4.00
CA ARG A 146 -6.00 8.37 -3.66
C ARG A 146 -6.32 8.75 -2.22
N THR A 147 -7.44 8.28 -1.69
CA THR A 147 -7.82 8.53 -0.30
C THR A 147 -6.91 7.78 0.66
N ALA A 148 -6.61 6.51 0.39
CA ALA A 148 -5.64 5.74 1.17
C ALA A 148 -4.27 6.42 1.20
N ALA A 149 -3.78 6.88 0.04
CA ALA A 149 -2.50 7.61 -0.06
C ALA A 149 -2.51 8.89 0.78
N ARG A 150 -3.57 9.71 0.68
CA ARG A 150 -3.70 10.94 1.48
C ARG A 150 -3.80 10.67 2.99
N GLN A 151 -4.57 9.66 3.38
CA GLN A 151 -4.72 9.28 4.78
C GLN A 151 -3.39 8.80 5.36
N ALA A 152 -2.69 7.92 4.65
CA ALA A 152 -1.38 7.45 5.06
C ALA A 152 -0.38 8.61 5.15
N ALA A 153 -0.38 9.56 4.21
CA ALA A 153 0.48 10.75 4.25
C ALA A 153 0.17 11.71 5.43
N ALA A 154 -1.09 11.78 5.87
CA ALA A 154 -1.51 12.65 6.96
C ALA A 154 -1.06 12.14 8.35
N VAL A 155 -0.77 10.84 8.50
CA VAL A 155 -0.35 10.26 9.79
C VAL A 155 1.04 10.77 10.17
N GLN A 156 1.17 11.32 11.37
CA GLN A 156 2.47 11.71 11.92
C GLN A 156 3.00 10.58 12.82
N PRO A 157 4.33 10.37 12.86
CA PRO A 157 4.92 9.43 13.81
C PRO A 157 4.58 9.85 15.24
N LEU A 158 4.30 8.88 16.12
CA LEU A 158 4.13 9.17 17.54
C LEU A 158 5.40 9.83 18.10
N PRO A 159 5.25 10.83 18.99
CA PRO A 159 6.41 11.42 19.65
C PRO A 159 7.13 10.35 20.46
N VAL A 160 8.43 10.19 20.21
CA VAL A 160 9.28 9.33 21.02
C VAL A 160 9.45 10.03 22.36
N SER A 161 8.81 9.52 23.42
CA SER A 161 9.04 10.08 24.77
C SER A 161 10.52 9.89 25.11
N PRO A 162 11.24 10.94 25.54
CA PRO A 162 12.59 10.78 26.04
C PRO A 162 12.49 9.88 27.28
N ILE A 163 13.14 8.71 27.23
CA ILE A 163 13.33 7.89 28.42
C ILE A 163 14.18 8.74 29.37
N HIS A 164 13.57 9.30 30.41
CA HIS A 164 14.31 10.00 31.44
C HIS A 164 15.18 8.97 32.18
N PRO A 165 16.50 9.16 32.27
CA PRO A 165 17.42 8.19 32.86
C PRO A 165 17.33 8.08 34.40
N GLU A 166 16.21 8.50 35.03
CA GLU A 166 16.05 8.48 36.49
C GLU A 166 15.36 7.22 37.04
N ASP A 167 14.78 6.36 36.20
CA ASP A 167 14.05 5.15 36.63
C ASP A 167 14.93 3.88 36.75
N GLN A 168 16.26 4.00 36.77
CA GLN A 168 17.20 2.89 37.01
C GLN A 168 17.97 3.05 38.33
N ARG A 169 17.26 3.29 39.45
CA ARG A 169 17.83 3.17 40.80
C ARG A 169 17.22 2.01 41.56
#